data_AF-A0A524F092-F1
#
_entry.id   AF-A0A524F092-F1
#
_cell.length_a   1.000
_cell.length_b   1.000
_cell.length_c   1.000
_cell.angle_alpha   90.00
_cell.angle_beta   90.00
_cell.angle_gamma   90.00
#
_symmetry.space_group_name_H-M   'P 1'
#
loop_
_entity.id
_entity.type
_entity.pdbx_description
1 polymer ?
#
loop_
_entity_poly.entity_id
_entity_poly.type
_entity_poly.pdbx_seq_one_letter_code
_entity_poly.pdbx_strand_id
1 'polypeptide(L)' 'MSKKIDTSEDFIKFYKKKAENLLSLVDNHFLNKEYRKCLELLNQAYSMYQKGHYTEEAEKVKKRFDEIKETHFKKKE' A
#
# COMPACT_ATOMS: atom_id res chain seq x y z
N MET A 1 32.18 -12.69 20.00
CA MET A 1 30.70 -12.86 20.07
C MET A 1 30.12 -12.48 18.72
N SER A 2 29.61 -13.44 17.95
CA SER A 2 28.92 -13.14 16.69
C SER A 2 27.56 -12.54 17.04
N LYS A 3 27.37 -11.23 16.89
CA LYS A 3 26.04 -10.61 16.96
C LYS A 3 25.21 -11.25 15.86
N LYS A 4 24.22 -12.07 16.22
CA LYS A 4 23.20 -12.55 15.27
C LYS A 4 22.51 -11.30 14.72
N ILE A 5 22.69 -11.02 13.44
CA ILE A 5 21.95 -9.97 12.75
C ILE A 5 20.52 -10.48 12.68
N ASP A 6 19.60 -9.87 13.41
CA ASP A 6 18.18 -10.17 13.31
C ASP A 6 17.61 -9.45 12.09
N THR A 7 17.86 -10.02 10.91
CA THR A 7 17.42 -9.48 9.63
C THR A 7 15.89 -9.36 9.54
N SER A 8 15.15 -10.06 10.41
CA SER A 8 13.69 -10.11 10.41
C SER A 8 13.08 -8.73 10.65
N GLU A 9 13.61 -7.96 11.61
CA GLU A 9 13.13 -6.60 11.88
C GLU A 9 13.45 -5.64 10.74
N ASP A 10 14.62 -5.78 10.12
CA ASP A 10 15.03 -4.95 8.98
C ASP A 10 14.14 -5.22 7.76
N PHE A 11 13.72 -6.46 7.54
CA PHE A 11 12.75 -6.80 6.50
C PHE A 11 11.36 -6.22 6.79
N ILE A 12 10.90 -6.27 8.04
CA ILE A 12 9.63 -5.66 8.44
C ILE A 12 9.65 -4.15 8.16
N LYS A 13 10.71 -3.44 8.59
CA LYS A 13 10.90 -2.00 8.31
C LYS A 13 11.01 -1.70 6.81
N PHE A 14 11.68 -2.56 6.06
CA PHE A 14 11.77 -2.45 4.61
C PHE A 14 10.40 -2.49 3.94
N TYR A 15 9.54 -3.44 4.33
CA TYR A 15 8.19 -3.55 3.79
C TYR A 15 7.34 -2.32 4.11
N LYS A 16 7.42 -1.79 5.34
CA LYS A 16 6.75 -0.54 5.71
C LYS A 16 7.16 0.61 4.81
N LYS A 17 8.46 0.86 4.69
CA LYS A 17 9.00 1.97 3.90
C LYS A 17 8.64 1.84 2.42
N LYS A 18 8.65 0.61 1.88
CA LYS A 18 8.23 0.36 0.51
C LYS A 18 6.74 0.64 0.31
N ALA A 19 5.88 0.27 1.26
CA ALA A 19 4.46 0.58 1.23
C ALA A 19 4.21 2.11 1.26
N GLU A 20 4.88 2.83 2.15
CA GLU A 20 4.79 4.30 2.27
C GLU A 20 5.17 5.00 0.96
N ASN A 21 6.26 4.57 0.31
CA ASN A 21 6.66 5.10 -0.99
C ASN A 21 5.59 4.88 -2.08
N LEU A 22 4.95 3.70 -2.08
CA LEU A 22 3.86 3.39 -3.01
C LEU A 22 2.64 4.30 -2.75
N LEU A 23 2.33 4.61 -1.49
CA LEU A 23 1.24 5.53 -1.15
C LEU A 23 1.51 6.95 -1.63
N SER A 24 2.75 7.45 -1.53
CA SER A 24 3.10 8.76 -2.10
C SER A 24 2.90 8.80 -3.62
N LEU A 25 3.18 7.70 -4.33
CA LEU A 25 2.91 7.61 -5.77
C LEU A 25 1.40 7.59 -6.07
N VAL A 26 0.60 6.93 -5.21
CA VAL A 26 -0.86 6.93 -5.34
C VAL A 26 -1.40 8.35 -5.33
N ASP A 27 -0.89 9.21 -4.44
CA ASP A 27 -1.35 10.60 -4.34
C ASP A 27 -1.10 11.37 -5.64
N ASN A 28 0.07 11.21 -6.26
CA ASN A 28 0.39 11.83 -7.55
C ASN A 28 -0.54 11.34 -8.67
N HIS A 29 -0.70 10.02 -8.80
CA HIS A 29 -1.60 9.45 -9.81
C HIS A 29 -3.07 9.84 -9.57
N PHE A 30 -3.48 10.01 -8.32
CA PHE A 30 -4.83 10.43 -7.98
C PHE A 30 -5.09 11.87 -8.43
N LEU A 31 -4.14 12.79 -8.22
CA LEU A 31 -4.21 14.16 -8.73
C LEU A 31 -4.26 14.20 -10.26
N ASN A 32 -3.56 13.29 -10.93
CA ASN A 32 -3.58 13.14 -12.39
C ASN A 32 -4.84 12.40 -12.90
N LYS A 33 -5.78 12.01 -12.02
CA LYS A 33 -6.98 11.23 -12.34
C LYS A 33 -6.69 9.86 -12.98
N GLU A 34 -5.50 9.31 -12.73
CA GLU A 34 -5.04 8.01 -13.22
C GLU A 34 -5.49 6.90 -12.26
N TYR A 35 -6.80 6.81 -12.01
CA TYR A 35 -7.35 6.00 -10.91
C TYR A 35 -7.04 4.51 -11.03
N ARG A 36 -6.90 3.98 -12.26
CA ARG A 36 -6.52 2.57 -12.45
C ARG A 36 -5.12 2.32 -11.90
N LYS A 37 -4.20 3.28 -12.06
CA LYS A 37 -2.85 3.20 -11.52
C LYS A 37 -2.85 3.33 -9.99
N CYS A 38 -3.71 4.19 -9.44
CA CYS A 38 -3.92 4.26 -8.00
C CYS A 38 -4.31 2.88 -7.42
N LEU A 39 -5.27 2.18 -8.04
CA LEU A 39 -5.70 0.85 -7.59
C LEU A 39 -4.57 -0.18 -7.64
N GLU A 40 -3.78 -0.20 -8.72
CA GLU A 40 -2.61 -1.10 -8.83
C GLU A 40 -1.59 -0.87 -7.70
N LEU A 41 -1.25 0.40 -7.44
CA LEU A 41 -0.26 0.77 -6.42
C LEU A 41 -0.77 0.52 -5.00
N LEU A 42 -2.07 0.79 -4.74
CA LEU A 42 -2.70 0.47 -3.46
C LEU A 42 -2.69 -1.04 -3.19
N ASN A 43 -2.94 -1.88 -4.20
CA ASN A 43 -2.86 -3.33 -4.04
C ASN A 43 -1.43 -3.81 -3.72
N GLN A 44 -0.42 -3.18 -4.32
CA GLN A 44 0.98 -3.45 -3.99
C GLN A 44 1.33 -3.00 -2.56
N ALA A 45 0.89 -1.80 -2.15
CA ALA A 45 1.11 -1.28 -0.80
C ALA A 45 0.45 -2.17 0.27
N TYR A 46 -0.78 -2.63 0.02
CA TYR A 46 -1.48 -3.61 0.86
C TYR A 46 -0.64 -4.88 1.07
N SER A 47 -0.13 -5.45 -0.02
CA SER A 47 0.71 -6.66 0.02
C SER A 47 2.01 -6.44 0.80
N MET A 48 2.60 -5.24 0.74
CA MET A 48 3.79 -4.91 1.54
C MET A 48 3.45 -4.81 3.03
N TYR A 49 2.38 -4.11 3.41
CA TYR A 49 1.96 -4.03 4.80
C TYR A 49 1.63 -5.40 5.39
N GLN A 50 0.97 -6.29 4.63
CA GLN A 50 0.74 -7.67 5.07
C GLN A 50 2.04 -8.43 5.34
N LYS A 51 3.05 -8.30 4.46
CA LYS A 51 4.37 -8.94 4.65
C LYS A 51 5.15 -8.38 5.85
N GLY A 52 4.93 -7.12 6.19
CA GLY A 52 5.48 -6.49 7.39
C GLY A 52 4.62 -6.66 8.65
N HIS A 53 3.52 -7.42 8.59
CA HIS A 53 2.56 -7.59 9.68
C HIS A 53 1.91 -6.29 10.20
N TYR A 54 1.83 -5.26 9.35
CA TYR A 54 1.18 -3.97 9.62
C TYR A 54 -0.31 -4.04 9.27
N THR A 55 -1.09 -4.74 10.10
CA THR A 55 -2.50 -5.06 9.81
C THR A 55 -3.39 -3.83 9.74
N GLU A 56 -3.19 -2.86 10.63
CA GLU A 56 -3.99 -1.62 10.64
C GLU A 56 -3.75 -0.77 9.39
N GLU A 57 -2.49 -0.63 8.99
CA GLU A 57 -2.12 0.09 7.76
C GLU A 57 -2.66 -0.64 6.51
N ALA A 58 -2.59 -1.97 6.48
CA ALA A 58 -3.18 -2.76 5.41
C ALA A 58 -4.69 -2.50 5.28
N GLU A 59 -5.45 -2.47 6.38
CA GLU A 59 -6.88 -2.15 6.33
C GLU A 59 -7.17 -0.73 5.83
N LYS A 60 -6.37 0.27 6.25
CA LYS A 60 -6.49 1.64 5.74
C LYS A 60 -6.29 1.70 4.22
N VAL A 61 -5.28 0.99 3.71
CA VAL A 61 -5.02 0.90 2.26
C VAL A 61 -6.17 0.23 1.52
N LYS A 62 -6.72 -0.87 2.07
CA LYS A 62 -7.87 -1.56 1.50
C LYS A 62 -9.10 -0.65 1.43
N LYS A 63 -9.40 0.07 2.51
CA LYS A 63 -10.52 1.02 2.54
C LYS A 63 -10.37 2.10 1.45
N ARG A 64 -9.17 2.69 1.32
CA ARG A 64 -8.88 3.68 0.27
C ARG A 64 -9.04 3.09 -1.15
N PHE A 65 -8.63 1.84 -1.36
CA PHE A 65 -8.82 1.14 -2.62
C PHE A 65 -10.32 1.00 -2.97
N ASP A 66 -11.11 0.56 -2.00
CA ASP A 66 -12.56 0.37 -2.17
C ASP A 66 -13.25 1.71 -2.46
N GLU A 67 -12.91 2.78 -1.73
CA GLU A 67 -13.44 4.14 -1.96
C GLU A 67 -13.17 4.65 -3.38
N ILE A 68 -11.94 4.50 -3.90
CA ILE A 68 -11.60 4.90 -5.27
C ILE A 68 -12.37 4.05 -6.29
N LYS A 69 -12.44 2.73 -6.05
CA LYS A 69 -13.13 1.80 -6.95
C LYS A 69 -14.62 2.12 -7.03
N GLU A 70 -15.27 2.38 -5.91
CA GLU A 70 -16.69 2.73 -5.86
C GLU A 70 -16.98 4.10 -6.46
N THR A 71 -16.13 5.09 -6.21
CA THR A 71 -16.34 6.47 -6.68
C THR A 71 -16.10 6.61 -8.18
N HIS A 72 -15.11 5.92 -8.75
CA HIS A 72 -14.64 6.16 -10.11
C HIS A 72 -14.87 5.01 -11.11
N PHE A 73 -15.17 3.80 -10.64
CA PHE A 73 -15.34 2.63 -11.51
C PHE A 73 -16.70 1.95 -11.39
N LYS A 74 -17.57 2.38 -10.47
CA LYS A 74 -18.92 1.84 -10.39
C LYS A 74 -19.71 2.32 -11.62
N LYS A 75 -20.13 1.38 -12.47
CA LYS A 75 -21.01 1.68 -13.60
C LYS A 75 -22.32 2.23 -13.03
N LYS A 76 -22.78 3.37 -13.56
CA LYS A 76 -24.19 3.76 -13.38
C LYS A 76 -25.03 2.71 -14.08
N GLU A 77 -25.87 2.02 -13.32
CA GLU A 77 -26.95 1.20 -13.87
C GLU A 77 -27.91 2.06 -14.70
#